data_AF-A0A158KQZ5-F1
#
_entry.id   AF-A0A158KQZ5-F1
#
_cell.length_a   1.000
_cell.length_b   1.000
_cell.length_c   1.000
_cell.angle_alpha   90.00
_cell.angle_beta   90.00
_cell.angle_gamma   90.00
#
_symmetry.space_group_name_H-M   'P 1'
#
loop_
_entity.id
_entity.type
_entity.pdbx_description
1 polymer ?
#
loop_
_entity_poly.entity_id
_entity_poly.type
_entity_poly.pdbx_seq_one_letter_code
_entity_poly.pdbx_strand_id
1 'polypeptide(L)'
;MKALYPETLDQLADRWTVLMNQLNRHEGRYHGQSYVDVAELVQQTEHIIKPDPFEQEVLQTVCRLTADGNLKMALFRLHEVIEARLERRGA
;
A
#
# COMPACT_ATOMS: atom_id res chain seq x y z
N MET A 1 -5.95 11.78 23.36
CA MET A 1 -5.59 10.36 23.11
C MET A 1 -6.53 9.83 22.03
N LYS A 2 -6.04 9.72 20.78
CA LYS A 2 -6.78 8.95 19.76
C LYS A 2 -6.62 7.49 20.15
N ALA A 3 -7.74 6.81 20.44
CA ALA A 3 -7.73 5.37 20.63
C ALA A 3 -7.10 4.75 19.37
N LEU A 4 -5.90 4.19 19.51
CA LEU A 4 -5.18 3.47 18.49
C LEU A 4 -5.92 2.14 18.28
N TYR A 5 -7.03 2.19 17.54
CA TYR A 5 -7.55 0.97 16.95
C TYR A 5 -6.46 0.44 16.03
N PRO A 6 -6.05 -0.84 16.17
CA PRO A 6 -5.16 -1.44 15.20
C PRO A 6 -5.86 -1.36 13.85
N GLU A 7 -5.20 -0.71 12.90
CA GLU A 7 -5.72 -0.52 11.56
C GLU A 7 -6.02 -1.90 10.96
N THR A 8 -7.21 -2.09 10.40
CA THR A 8 -7.62 -3.40 9.86
C THR A 8 -7.19 -3.55 8.40
N LEU A 9 -7.16 -4.78 7.91
CA LEU A 9 -6.89 -5.05 6.50
C LEU A 9 -7.90 -4.37 5.57
N ASP A 10 -9.17 -4.27 5.99
CA ASP A 10 -10.21 -3.54 5.24
C ASP A 10 -9.91 -2.04 5.16
N GLN A 11 -9.50 -1.43 6.28
CA GLN A 11 -9.10 -0.02 6.31
C GLN A 11 -7.87 0.24 5.43
N LEU A 12 -6.96 -0.74 5.35
CA LEU A 12 -5.79 -0.65 4.50
C LEU A 12 -6.16 -0.70 3.00
N ALA A 13 -7.15 -1.51 2.62
CA ALA A 13 -7.69 -1.54 1.26
C ALA A 13 -8.44 -0.23 0.91
N ASP A 14 -9.17 0.35 1.85
CA ASP A 14 -9.81 1.66 1.68
C ASP A 14 -8.76 2.76 1.47
N ARG A 15 -7.69 2.78 2.28
CA ARG A 15 -6.57 3.74 2.12
C ARG A 15 -5.87 3.58 0.78
N TRP A 16 -5.62 2.33 0.37
CA TRP A 16 -5.09 2.04 -0.96
C TRP A 16 -5.97 2.64 -2.06
N THR A 17 -7.29 2.46 -1.97
CA THR A 17 -8.26 2.96 -2.96
C THR A 17 -8.23 4.48 -3.05
N VAL A 18 -8.16 5.17 -1.92
CA VAL A 18 -8.05 6.64 -1.87
C VAL A 18 -6.75 7.10 -2.53
N LEU A 19 -5.61 6.49 -2.20
CA LEU A 19 -4.32 6.87 -2.78
C LEU A 19 -4.27 6.60 -4.27
N MET A 20 -4.74 5.44 -4.73
CA MET A 20 -4.79 5.11 -6.16
C MET A 20 -5.64 6.11 -6.93
N ASN A 21 -6.80 6.51 -6.38
CA ASN A 21 -7.65 7.52 -6.99
C ASN A 21 -6.99 8.91 -7.05
N GLN A 22 -6.24 9.30 -6.02
CA GLN A 22 -5.48 10.55 -6.02
C GLN A 22 -4.39 10.53 -7.10
N LEU A 23 -3.60 9.46 -7.18
CA LEU A 23 -2.56 9.31 -8.20
C LEU A 23 -3.15 9.26 -9.62
N ASN A 24 -4.32 8.64 -9.80
CA ASN A 24 -5.00 8.56 -11.09
C ASN A 24 -5.49 9.91 -11.60
N ARG A 25 -5.87 10.82 -10.69
CA ARG A 25 -6.30 12.18 -11.03
C ARG A 25 -5.13 13.15 -11.20
N HIS A 26 -3.92 12.76 -10.82
CA HIS A 26 -2.75 13.60 -10.93
C HIS A 26 -2.14 13.51 -12.34
N GLU A 27 -1.89 14.67 -12.95
CA GLU A 27 -1.16 14.79 -14.20
C GLU A 27 0.24 15.36 -13.95
N GLY A 28 1.26 14.75 -14.54
CA GLY A 28 2.66 15.16 -14.38
C GLY A 28 3.35 14.54 -13.17
N ARG A 29 4.35 15.23 -12.61
CA ARG A 29 5.18 14.70 -11.52
C ARG A 29 4.42 14.70 -10.20
N TYR A 30 4.43 13.58 -9.50
CA TYR A 30 3.82 13.47 -8.17
C TYR A 30 4.48 14.41 -7.16
N HIS A 31 3.68 14.94 -6.24
CA HIS A 31 4.18 15.73 -5.13
C HIS A 31 4.95 14.84 -4.14
N GLY A 32 5.91 15.42 -3.41
CA GLY A 32 6.69 14.69 -2.40
C GLY A 32 5.80 13.98 -1.36
N GLN A 33 4.63 14.56 -1.05
CA GLN A 33 3.65 13.94 -0.15
C GLN A 33 3.17 12.57 -0.67
N SER A 34 2.95 12.41 -1.97
CA SER A 34 2.52 11.14 -2.55
C SER A 34 3.52 10.01 -2.33
N TYR A 35 4.82 10.32 -2.29
CA TYR A 35 5.86 9.32 -1.98
C TYR A 35 5.79 8.90 -0.50
N VAL A 36 5.59 9.86 0.39
CA VAL A 36 5.44 9.62 1.83
C VAL A 36 4.21 8.76 2.10
N ASP A 37 3.07 9.09 1.48
CA ASP A 37 1.81 8.38 1.69
C ASP A 37 1.89 6.92 1.21
N VAL A 38 2.55 6.67 0.06
CA VAL A 38 2.78 5.31 -0.45
C VAL A 38 3.72 4.54 0.48
N ALA A 39 4.81 5.16 0.95
CA ALA A 39 5.74 4.52 1.89
C ALA A 39 5.06 4.17 3.22
N GLU A 40 4.21 5.06 3.75
CA GLU A 40 3.45 4.82 4.97
C GLU A 40 2.48 3.65 4.80
N LEU A 41 1.79 3.58 3.65
CA LEU A 41 0.88 2.47 3.33
C LEU A 41 1.62 1.12 3.26
N VAL A 42 2.83 1.09 2.68
CA VAL A 42 3.66 -0.13 2.67
C VAL A 42 4.03 -0.55 4.09
N GLN A 43 4.48 0.38 4.93
CA GLN A 43 4.86 0.08 6.31
C GLN A 43 3.67 -0.44 7.13
N GLN A 44 2.48 0.14 6.94
CA GLN A 44 1.24 -0.35 7.56
C GLN A 44 0.88 -1.75 7.06
N THR A 45 1.05 -2.00 5.77
CA THR A 45 0.80 -3.32 5.17
C THR A 45 1.70 -4.36 5.84
N GLU A 46 3.00 -4.11 5.91
CA GLU A 46 3.98 -4.98 6.58
C GLU A 46 3.59 -5.29 8.03
N HIS A 47 3.17 -4.26 8.77
CA HIS A 47 2.80 -4.39 10.18
C HIS A 47 1.53 -5.24 10.38
N ILE A 48 0.52 -5.04 9.54
CA ILE A 48 -0.80 -5.68 9.68
C ILE A 48 -0.75 -7.15 9.23
N ILE A 49 -0.19 -7.42 8.04
CA ILE A 49 -0.30 -8.76 7.44
C ILE A 49 0.80 -9.71 7.91
N LYS A 50 1.91 -9.18 8.44
CA LYS A 50 3.14 -9.92 8.77
C LYS A 50 3.54 -10.83 7.59
N PRO A 51 4.12 -10.22 6.53
CA PRO A 51 4.27 -10.88 5.25
C PRO A 51 5.13 -12.14 5.36
N ASP A 52 4.79 -13.14 4.55
CA ASP A 52 5.67 -14.27 4.32
C ASP A 52 6.88 -13.85 3.43
N PRO A 53 7.91 -14.71 3.23
CA PRO A 53 9.06 -14.34 2.42
C PRO A 53 8.75 -13.91 0.99
N PHE A 54 7.72 -14.49 0.36
CA PHE A 54 7.33 -14.14 -1.00
C PHE A 54 6.62 -12.78 -1.04
N GLU A 55 5.71 -12.53 -0.11
CA GLU A 55 5.06 -11.23 0.04
C GLU A 55 6.09 -10.14 0.40
N GLN A 56 7.11 -10.46 1.21
CA GLN A 56 8.18 -9.52 1.54
C GLN A 56 8.98 -9.10 0.29
N GLU A 57 9.23 -10.01 -0.66
CA GLU A 57 9.87 -9.67 -1.93
C GLU A 57 9.01 -8.72 -2.78
N VAL A 58 7.69 -8.91 -2.75
CA VAL A 58 6.75 -7.99 -3.41
C VAL A 58 6.84 -6.60 -2.75
N LEU A 59 6.80 -6.52 -1.42
CA LEU A 59 6.88 -5.25 -0.69
C LEU A 59 8.22 -4.52 -0.91
N GLN A 60 9.34 -5.25 -0.96
CA GLN A 60 10.63 -4.68 -1.37
C GLN A 60 10.58 -4.11 -2.79
N THR A 61 9.88 -4.77 -3.70
CA THR A 61 9.66 -4.27 -5.06
C THR A 61 8.80 -3.01 -5.08
N VAL A 62 7.76 -2.94 -4.26
CA VAL A 62 6.95 -1.73 -4.07
C VAL A 62 7.83 -0.56 -3.57
N CYS A 63 8.72 -0.79 -2.61
CA CYS A 63 9.65 0.22 -2.12
C CYS A 63 10.58 0.75 -3.23
N ARG A 64 11.15 -0.15 -4.06
CA ARG A 64 11.99 0.25 -5.21
C ARG A 64 11.21 1.10 -6.21
N LEU A 65 10.02 0.63 -6.61
CA LEU A 65 9.15 1.36 -7.54
C LEU A 65 8.78 2.75 -6.99
N THR A 66 8.56 2.85 -5.68
CA THR A 66 8.28 4.12 -5.00
C THR A 66 9.47 5.08 -5.09
N ALA A 67 10.69 4.59 -4.80
CA ALA A 67 11.92 5.37 -4.92
C ALA A 67 12.18 5.85 -6.36
N ASP A 68 11.81 5.04 -7.35
CA ASP A 68 11.96 5.36 -8.78
C ASP A 68 10.83 6.29 -9.32
N GLY A 69 9.86 6.66 -8.49
CA GLY A 69 8.73 7.50 -8.88
C GLY A 69 7.60 6.78 -9.63
N ASN A 70 7.67 5.46 -9.72
CA ASN A 70 6.66 4.60 -10.35
C ASN A 70 5.48 4.31 -9.40
N LEU A 71 4.89 5.34 -8.81
CA LEU A 71 3.92 5.22 -7.70
C LEU A 71 2.66 4.40 -8.06
N LYS A 72 2.13 4.54 -9.28
CA LYS A 72 0.97 3.75 -9.72
C LYS A 72 1.28 2.26 -9.79
N MET A 73 2.47 1.91 -10.30
CA MET A 73 2.91 0.52 -10.36
C MET A 73 3.20 -0.02 -8.95
N ALA A 74 3.78 0.81 -8.08
CA ALA A 74 3.99 0.48 -6.68
C ALA A 74 2.66 0.13 -5.99
N LEU A 75 1.64 1.00 -6.12
CA LEU A 75 0.32 0.74 -5.57
C LEU A 75 -0.34 -0.49 -6.20
N PHE A 76 -0.23 -0.70 -7.51
CA PHE A 76 -0.79 -1.89 -8.15
C PHE A 76 -0.24 -3.19 -7.54
N ARG A 77 1.09 -3.29 -7.39
CA ARG A 77 1.74 -4.46 -6.76
C ARG A 77 1.38 -4.62 -5.29
N LEU A 78 1.21 -3.51 -4.57
CA LEU A 78 0.75 -3.54 -3.19
C LEU A 78 -0.67 -4.08 -3.07
N HIS A 79 -1.56 -3.73 -4.01
CA HIS A 79 -2.94 -4.21 -4.04
C HIS A 79 -3.03 -5.73 -4.13
N GLU A 80 -2.22 -6.34 -4.99
CA GLU A 80 -2.21 -7.80 -5.17
C GLU A 80 -1.98 -8.54 -3.83
N VAL A 81 -1.13 -7.99 -2.96
CA VAL A 81 -0.87 -8.55 -1.63
C VAL A 81 -2.06 -8.33 -0.70
N ILE A 82 -2.64 -7.14 -0.70
CA ILE A 82 -3.78 -6.78 0.16
C ILE A 82 -5.00 -7.64 -0.21
N GLU A 83 -5.31 -7.73 -1.50
CA GLU A 83 -6.44 -8.48 -2.05
C GLU A 83 -6.30 -9.98 -1.76
N ALA A 84 -5.13 -10.58 -2.02
CA ALA A 84 -4.89 -11.99 -1.69
C ALA A 84 -5.09 -12.30 -0.20
N ARG A 85 -4.74 -11.36 0.69
CA ARG A 85 -4.96 -11.50 2.14
C ARG A 85 -6.44 -11.32 2.52
N LEU A 86 -7.17 -10.44 1.85
CA LEU A 86 -8.62 -10.27 2.05
C LEU A 86 -9.39 -11.52 1.62
N GLU A 87 -9.06 -12.08 0.45
CA GLU A 87 -9.67 -13.31 -0.07
C GLU A 87 -9.44 -14.49 0.88
N ARG A 88 -8.21 -14.65 1.38
CA ARG A 88 -7.87 -15.72 2.34
C ARG A 88 -8.62 -15.60 3.67
N ARG A 89 -9.02 -14.40 4.09
CA ARG A 89 -9.83 -14.18 5.31
C ARG A 89 -11.30 -14.54 5.10
N GLY A 90 -11.80 -14.42 3.86
CA GLY A 90 -13.18 -14.73 3.50
C GLY A 90 -13.46 -16.21 3.18
N ALA A 91 -12.41 -17.01 2.96
CA ALA A 91 -12.47 -18.45 2.70
C ALA A 91 -12.42 -19.28 4.00
#